data_AF-A0A4U6JSQ2-F1
#
_entry.id   AF-A0A4U6JSQ2-F1
#
_cell.length_a   1.000
_cell.length_b   1.000
_cell.length_c   1.000
_cell.angle_alpha   90.00
_cell.angle_beta   90.00
_cell.angle_gamma   90.00
#
_symmetry.space_group_name_H-M   'P 1'
#
loop_
_entity.id
_entity.type
_entity.pdbx_description
1 polymer ?
#
loop_
_entity_poly.entity_id
_entity_poly.type
_entity_poly.pdbx_seq_one_letter_code
_entity_poly.pdbx_strand_id
1 'polypeptide(L)' 'LEDELGIQLFVRSHRKVELTHEGKRVFWALKSSLDTLNQEILDIKNQELSGTLTVYSRPSIAQCWLVPALGDFTRRY' A
#
# COMPACT_ATOMS: atom_id res chain seq x y z
N LEU A 1 -5.37 -16.18 19.89
CA LEU A 1 -4.08 -15.70 19.34
C LEU A 1 -2.91 -15.91 20.30
N GLU A 2 -2.77 -15.19 21.42
CA GLU A 2 -1.67 -15.47 22.39
C GLU A 2 -1.76 -16.90 22.94
N ASP A 3 -2.96 -17.34 23.35
CA ASP A 3 -3.22 -18.71 23.81
C ASP A 3 -3.05 -19.79 22.72
N GLU A 4 -3.19 -19.39 21.47
CA GLU A 4 -3.17 -20.31 20.32
C GLU A 4 -1.75 -20.47 19.76
N LEU A 5 -0.94 -19.40 19.84
CA LEU A 5 0.46 -19.40 19.47
C LEU A 5 1.38 -19.82 20.63
N GLY A 6 0.84 -19.88 21.86
CA GLY A 6 1.62 -20.21 23.07
C GLY A 6 2.70 -19.18 23.41
N ILE A 7 2.65 -17.99 22.82
CA ILE A 7 3.63 -16.91 23.00
C ILE A 7 2.94 -15.65 23.51
N GLN A 8 3.60 -14.99 24.45
CA GLN A 8 3.13 -13.72 24.97
C GLN A 8 3.55 -12.60 24.01
N LEU A 9 2.58 -11.95 23.38
CA LEU A 9 2.77 -10.86 22.42
C LEU A 9 2.73 -9.49 23.11
N PHE A 10 2.05 -9.38 24.24
CA PHE A 10 1.87 -8.12 24.96
C PHE A 10 2.40 -8.16 26.41
N VAL A 11 3.10 -7.09 26.80
CA VAL A 11 3.39 -6.75 28.20
C VAL A 11 2.40 -5.67 28.63
N ARG A 12 1.66 -5.94 29.71
CA ARG A 12 0.66 -5.00 30.25
C ARG A 12 1.19 -4.34 31.52
N SER A 13 1.17 -3.01 31.53
CA SER A 13 1.45 -2.15 32.69
C SER A 13 0.20 -1.34 33.05
N HIS A 14 0.17 -0.74 34.23
CA HIS A 14 -1.02 -0.11 34.85
C HIS A 14 -1.77 0.90 33.94
N ARG A 15 -1.12 1.46 32.90
CA ARG A 15 -1.73 2.34 31.89
C ARG A 15 -1.15 2.16 30.48
N LYS A 16 -0.43 1.06 30.21
CA LYS A 16 0.28 0.89 28.92
C LYS A 16 0.29 -0.56 28.50
N VAL A 17 0.12 -0.79 27.21
CA VAL A 17 0.32 -2.10 26.58
C VAL A 17 1.47 -1.94 25.60
N GLU A 18 2.49 -2.79 25.74
CA GLU A 18 3.65 -2.81 24.85
C GLU A 18 3.79 -4.18 24.21
N LEU A 19 4.36 -4.22 23.00
CA LEU A 19 4.69 -5.48 22.35
C LEU A 19 5.96 -6.08 22.98
N THR A 20 5.93 -7.38 23.27
CA THR A 20 7.12 -8.17 23.59
C THR A 20 8.05 -8.24 22.37
N HIS A 21 9.26 -8.79 22.54
CA HIS A 21 10.16 -9.02 21.41
C HIS A 21 9.50 -9.90 20.33
N GLU A 22 8.87 -11.00 20.74
CA GLU A 22 8.10 -11.87 19.82
C GLU A 22 6.85 -11.17 19.28
N GLY A 23 6.16 -10.37 20.10
CA GLY A 23 5.05 -9.50 19.68
C GLY A 23 5.42 -8.58 18.53
N LYS A 24 6.62 -7.96 18.59
CA LYS A 24 7.14 -7.11 17.51
C LYS A 24 7.42 -7.91 16.24
N ARG A 25 8.00 -9.10 16.35
CA ARG A 25 8.29 -9.98 15.20
C ARG A 25 7.00 -10.39 14.48
N VAL A 26 6.01 -10.85 15.23
CA VAL A 26 4.70 -11.24 14.70
C VAL A 26 3.99 -10.02 14.11
N PHE A 27 4.03 -8.87 14.77
CA PHE A 27 3.46 -7.63 14.26
C PHE A 27 4.06 -7.22 12.91
N TRP A 28 5.38 -7.28 12.76
CA TRP A 28 6.04 -6.96 11.49
C TRP A 28 5.65 -7.92 10.37
N ALA A 29 5.63 -9.22 10.66
CA ALA A 29 5.20 -10.23 9.68
C ALA A 29 3.75 -10.01 9.24
N LEU A 30 2.83 -9.83 10.19
CA LEU A 30 1.41 -9.57 9.89
C LEU A 30 1.22 -8.26 9.13
N LYS A 31 1.90 -7.19 9.55
CA LYS A 31 1.83 -5.89 8.89
C LYS A 31 2.27 -6.01 7.43
N SER A 32 3.41 -6.65 7.16
CA SER A 32 3.89 -6.86 5.80
C SER A 32 2.89 -7.65 4.96
N SER A 33 2.35 -8.77 5.48
CA SER A 33 1.39 -9.59 4.75
C SER A 33 0.09 -8.85 4.46
N LEU A 34 -0.43 -8.09 5.43
CA LEU A 34 -1.63 -7.29 5.26
C LEU A 34 -1.41 -6.11 4.30
N ASP A 35 -0.25 -5.47 4.34
CA ASP A 35 0.11 -4.42 3.39
C ASP A 35 0.19 -4.98 1.97
N THR A 36 0.83 -6.14 1.78
CA THR A 36 0.86 -6.83 0.48
C THR A 36 -0.53 -7.19 -0.01
N LEU A 37 -1.38 -7.78 0.85
CA LEU A 37 -2.77 -8.09 0.49
C LEU A 37 -3.57 -6.84 0.14
N ASN A 38 -3.40 -5.76 0.89
CA ASN A 38 -4.04 -4.48 0.59
C ASN A 38 -3.56 -3.92 -0.76
N GLN A 39 -2.28 -4.01 -1.08
CA GLN A 39 -1.77 -3.60 -2.39
C GLN A 39 -2.38 -4.43 -3.51
N GLU A 40 -2.42 -5.76 -3.39
CA GLU A 40 -3.05 -6.63 -4.38
C GLU A 40 -4.55 -6.32 -4.54
N ILE A 41 -5.27 -6.08 -3.44
CA ILE A 41 -6.68 -5.67 -3.48
C ILE A 41 -6.83 -4.29 -4.13
N LEU A 42 -5.93 -3.35 -3.84
CA LEU A 42 -5.91 -2.04 -4.47
C LEU A 42 -5.62 -2.17 -5.95
N ASP A 43 -4.68 -3.00 -6.37
CA ASP A 43 -4.35 -3.23 -7.78
C ASP A 43 -5.53 -3.87 -8.51
N ILE A 44 -6.21 -4.87 -7.91
CA ILE A 44 -7.45 -5.44 -8.43
C ILE A 44 -8.56 -4.39 -8.52
N LYS A 45 -8.71 -3.51 -7.52
CA LYS A 45 -9.72 -2.45 -7.53
C LYS A 45 -9.37 -1.30 -8.48
N ASN A 46 -8.08 -1.02 -8.65
CA ASN A 46 -7.54 0.00 -9.53
C ASN A 46 -7.34 -0.52 -10.97
N GLN A 47 -7.70 -1.77 -11.27
CA GLN A 47 -7.89 -2.26 -12.66
C GLN A 47 -8.93 -1.43 -13.42
N GLU A 48 -9.71 -0.60 -12.73
CA GLU A 48 -10.51 0.46 -13.34
C GLU A 48 -9.95 1.84 -12.94
N LEU A 49 -8.79 2.22 -13.48
CA LEU A 49 -8.43 3.64 -13.60
C LEU A 49 -9.45 4.30 -14.55
N SER A 50 -10.62 4.63 -13.99
CA SER A 50 -11.76 5.14 -14.71
C SER A 50 -12.03 6.57 -14.26
N GLY A 51 -12.14 7.48 -15.23
CA GLY A 51 -12.41 8.89 -14.98
C GLY A 51 -11.67 9.82 -15.94
N THR A 52 -12.02 11.12 -15.89
CA THR A 52 -11.39 12.15 -16.72
C THR A 52 -10.25 12.81 -15.95
N LEU A 53 -9.02 12.67 -16.46
CA LEU A 53 -7.85 13.39 -15.95
C LEU A 53 -7.58 14.64 -16.79
N THR A 54 -7.71 15.82 -16.18
CA THR A 54 -7.36 17.09 -16.83
C THR A 54 -5.96 17.52 -16.44
N VAL A 55 -5.06 17.62 -17.41
CA VAL A 55 -3.66 18.04 -17.19
C VAL A 55 -3.41 19.39 -17.84
N TYR A 56 -2.98 20.37 -17.05
CA TYR A 56 -2.56 21.68 -17.55
C TYR A 56 -1.05 21.71 -17.76
N SER A 57 -0.60 22.10 -18.96
CA SER A 57 0.83 22.24 -19.25
C SER A 57 1.08 23.34 -20.27
N ARG A 58 2.32 23.83 -20.31
CA ARG A 58 2.77 24.74 -21.37
C ARG A 58 2.81 23.98 -22.71
N PRO A 59 2.46 24.60 -23.85
CA PRO A 59 2.38 23.92 -25.15
C PRO A 59 3.64 23.13 -25.52
N SER A 60 4.83 23.67 -25.19
CA SER A 60 6.10 22.99 -25.43
C SER A 60 6.28 21.69 -24.65
N ILE A 61 5.79 21.62 -23.41
CA ILE A 61 5.81 20.40 -22.59
C ILE A 61 4.75 19.41 -23.07
N ALA A 62 3.57 19.91 -23.44
CA ALA A 62 2.51 19.09 -24.02
C ALA A 62 3.02 18.31 -25.25
N GLN A 63 3.64 19.04 -26.18
CA GLN A 63 4.06 18.49 -27.46
C GLN A 63 5.30 17.59 -27.36
N CYS A 64 6.32 18.02 -26.62
CA CYS A 64 7.60 17.30 -26.58
C CYS A 64 7.62 16.13 -25.60
N TRP A 65 6.72 16.11 -24.61
CA TRP A 65 6.80 15.13 -23.52
C TRP A 65 5.46 14.43 -23.23
N LEU A 66 4.36 15.16 -23.07
CA LEU A 66 3.07 14.53 -22.75
C LEU A 66 2.51 13.69 -23.89
N VAL A 67 2.52 14.20 -25.13
CA VAL A 67 2.00 13.47 -26.30
C VAL A 67 2.76 12.14 -26.53
N PRO A 68 4.11 12.11 -26.49
CA PRO A 68 4.85 10.85 -26.54
C PRO A 68 4.57 9.92 -25.36
N ALA A 69 4.52 10.45 -24.13
CA ALA A 69 4.30 9.65 -22.92
C ALA A 69 2.86 9.09 -22.83
N LEU A 70 1.88 9.78 -23.44
CA LEU A 70 0.49 9.33 -23.52
C LEU A 70 0.36 7.96 -24.20
N GLY A 71 1.17 7.69 -25.23
CA GLY A 71 1.15 6.39 -25.92
C GLY A 71 1.55 5.22 -25.02
N ASP A 72 2.51 5.43 -24.12
CA ASP A 72 2.91 4.43 -23.14
C ASP A 72 1.96 4.36 -21.94
N PHE A 73 1.37 5.51 -21.58
CA PHE A 73 0.35 5.61 -20.54
C PHE A 73 -0.90 4.79 -20.92
N THR A 74 -1.47 5.00 -22.13
CA THR A 74 -2.63 4.26 -22.64
C THR A 74 -2.38 2.76 -22.84
N ARG A 75 -1.12 2.32 -22.94
CA ARG A 75 -0.79 0.90 -23.01
C ARG A 75 -0.68 0.23 -21.64
N ARG A 76 -0.40 0.99 -20.59
CA ARG A 76 -0.17 0.49 -19.21
C ARG A 76 -1.38 0.61 -18.30
N TYR A 77 -2.28 1.53 -18.61
CA TYR A 77 -3.45 1.91 -17.83
C TYR A 77 -4.64 2.11 -18.76
#